data_AF-A0A3S1S986-F1
#
_entry.id   AF-A0A3S1S986-F1
#
_cell.length_a   1.000
_cell.length_b   1.000
_cell.length_c   1.000
_cell.angle_alpha   90.00
_cell.angle_beta   90.00
_cell.angle_gamma   90.00
#
_symmetry.space_group_name_H-M   'P 1'
#
loop_
_entity.id
_entity.type
_entity.pdbx_description
1 polymer ?
#
loop_
_entity_poly.entity_id
_entity_poly.type
_entity_poly.pdbx_seq_one_letter_code
_entity_poly.pdbx_strand_id
1 'polypeptide(L)'
;SNTIIAYEPVWAIGTGLTPTAADVAAAHAHIREKLSEKLGGVAAKVRILYGGSVKPSNAVELLGVRNVDGALVGGASLKAADFLGIAEAYRNIA
;
A
#
# COMPACT_ATOMS: atom_id res chain seq x y z
N SER A 1 14.46 5.66 10.91
CA SER A 1 13.17 6.34 10.77
C SER A 1 12.18 5.63 11.67
N ASN A 2 11.45 6.37 12.52
CA ASN A 2 10.38 5.85 13.38
C ASN A 2 8.97 6.13 12.83
N THR A 3 8.86 6.64 11.59
CA THR A 3 7.61 7.03 10.96
C THR A 3 7.29 6.15 9.75
N ILE A 4 6.03 5.80 9.60
CA ILE A 4 5.42 5.12 8.43
C ILE A 4 4.33 6.04 7.88
N ILE A 5 4.19 6.10 6.55
CA ILE A 5 3.07 6.78 5.89
C ILE A 5 2.11 5.72 5.36
N ALA A 6 0.80 5.91 5.56
CA ALA A 6 -0.22 5.10 4.90
C ALA A 6 -1.06 6.00 3.98
N TYR A 7 -1.14 5.66 2.70
CA TYR A 7 -1.97 6.35 1.73
C TYR A 7 -3.38 5.73 1.69
N GLU A 8 -4.40 6.49 2.06
CA GLU A 8 -5.79 6.06 1.97
C GLU A 8 -6.51 6.75 0.79
N PRO A 9 -6.90 6.01 -0.27
CA PRO A 9 -7.71 6.54 -1.35
C PRO A 9 -9.17 6.69 -0.92
N VAL A 10 -9.47 7.69 -0.09
CA VAL A 10 -10.81 7.92 0.50
C VAL A 10 -11.91 8.01 -0.56
N TRP A 11 -11.58 8.53 -1.74
CA TRP A 11 -12.48 8.60 -2.90
C TRP A 11 -13.01 7.22 -3.36
N ALA A 12 -12.33 6.13 -3.03
CA ALA A 12 -12.73 4.76 -3.35
C ALA A 12 -13.41 4.01 -2.18
N ILE A 13 -13.41 4.58 -0.97
CA ILE A 13 -13.97 3.92 0.21
C ILE A 13 -15.50 3.94 0.15
N GLY A 14 -16.14 2.77 0.24
CA GLY A 14 -17.59 2.64 0.26
C GLY A 14 -18.29 2.82 -1.10
N THR A 15 -17.55 3.10 -2.17
CA THR A 15 -18.11 3.30 -3.52
C THR A 15 -18.17 2.02 -4.36
N GLY A 16 -17.52 0.95 -3.90
CA GLY A 16 -17.35 -0.30 -4.67
C GLY A 16 -16.27 -0.21 -5.76
N LEU A 17 -15.71 0.98 -5.98
CA LEU A 17 -14.56 1.16 -6.87
C LEU A 17 -13.29 0.71 -6.16
N THR A 18 -12.43 -0.01 -6.89
CA THR A 18 -11.10 -0.37 -6.41
C THR A 18 -10.08 0.42 -7.22
N PRO A 19 -9.17 1.19 -6.58
CA PRO A 19 -8.09 1.85 -7.30
C PRO A 19 -7.30 0.84 -8.12
N THR A 20 -6.95 1.21 -9.34
CA THR A 20 -6.11 0.38 -10.19
C THR A 20 -4.66 0.39 -9.69
N ALA A 21 -3.86 -0.60 -10.09
CA ALA A 21 -2.41 -0.58 -9.82
C ALA A 21 -1.73 0.71 -10.33
N ALA A 22 -2.23 1.29 -11.42
CA ALA A 22 -1.75 2.56 -11.96
C ALA A 22 -2.07 3.76 -11.05
N ASP A 23 -3.28 3.80 -10.48
CA ASP A 23 -3.67 4.84 -9.50
C ASP A 23 -2.77 4.77 -8.25
N VAL A 24 -2.53 3.54 -7.76
CA VAL A 24 -1.65 3.30 -6.61
C VAL A 24 -0.22 3.71 -6.91
N ALA A 25 0.31 3.36 -8.10
CA ALA A 25 1.65 3.72 -8.52
C ALA A 25 1.84 5.24 -8.58
N ALA A 26 0.85 5.97 -9.15
CA ALA A 26 0.89 7.42 -9.26
C ALA A 26 0.90 8.08 -7.88
N ALA A 27 0.01 7.65 -6.98
CA ALA A 27 -0.06 8.19 -5.62
C ALA A 27 1.22 7.94 -4.81
N HIS A 28 1.71 6.70 -4.81
CA HIS A 28 2.92 6.35 -4.05
C HIS A 28 4.19 6.99 -4.62
N ALA A 29 4.30 7.12 -5.95
CA ALA A 29 5.41 7.84 -6.58
C ALA A 29 5.41 9.32 -6.18
N HIS A 30 4.24 9.97 -6.19
CA HIS A 30 4.11 11.36 -5.77
C HIS A 30 4.50 11.54 -4.29
N ILE A 31 4.04 10.65 -3.40
CA ILE A 31 4.43 10.70 -1.98
C ILE A 31 5.95 10.53 -1.82
N ARG A 32 6.55 9.57 -2.53
CA ARG A 32 8.01 9.34 -2.49
C ARG A 32 8.79 10.55 -2.97
N GLU A 33 8.35 11.21 -4.04
CA GLU A 33 8.93 12.45 -4.55
C GLU A 33 8.89 13.54 -3.47
N LYS A 34 7.72 13.78 -2.85
CA LYS A 34 7.56 14.80 -1.79
C LYS A 34 8.37 14.51 -0.53
N LEU A 35 8.52 13.25 -0.16
CA LEU A 35 9.42 12.87 0.92
C LEU A 35 10.89 13.13 0.55
N SER A 36 11.27 12.86 -0.71
CA SER A 36 12.64 13.05 -1.18
C SER A 36 13.02 14.53 -1.25
N GLU A 37 12.11 15.40 -1.70
CA GLU A 37 12.28 16.86 -1.66
C GLU A 37 12.52 17.38 -0.24
N LYS A 38 11.83 16.81 0.76
CA LYS A 38 11.88 17.30 2.16
C LYS A 38 12.98 16.67 3.01
N LEU A 39 13.28 15.40 2.78
CA LEU A 39 14.12 14.58 3.67
C LEU A 39 15.41 14.08 2.97
N GLY A 40 15.58 14.37 1.68
CA GLY A 40 16.70 13.86 0.89
C GLY A 40 16.77 12.34 0.92
N GLY A 41 17.99 11.79 1.05
CA GLY A 41 18.21 10.34 1.06
C GLY A 41 17.51 9.58 2.20
N VAL A 42 17.07 10.25 3.27
CA VAL A 42 16.31 9.62 4.35
C VAL A 42 14.93 9.17 3.86
N ALA A 43 14.39 9.80 2.82
CA ALA A 43 13.10 9.45 2.23
C ALA A 43 13.02 7.97 1.84
N ALA A 44 14.11 7.38 1.33
CA ALA A 44 14.15 5.97 0.94
C ALA A 44 13.93 4.99 2.10
N LYS A 45 14.11 5.44 3.36
CA LYS A 45 13.90 4.63 4.57
C LYS A 45 12.48 4.76 5.16
N VAL A 46 11.65 5.65 4.62
CA VAL A 46 10.26 5.83 5.05
C VAL A 46 9.40 4.84 4.28
N ARG A 47 8.74 3.93 5.01
CA ARG A 47 7.78 2.99 4.40
C ARG A 47 6.50 3.72 4.04
N ILE A 48 5.98 3.48 2.83
CA ILE A 48 4.71 3.98 2.32
C ILE A 48 3.78 2.78 2.12
N LEU A 49 2.79 2.65 3.00
CA LEU A 49 1.78 1.59 2.95
C LEU A 49 0.59 2.04 2.11
N TYR A 50 0.00 1.09 1.39
CA TYR A 50 -1.30 1.26 0.76
C TYR A 50 -2.42 0.96 1.76
N GLY A 51 -3.30 1.92 2.01
CA GLY A 51 -4.43 1.84 2.96
C GLY A 51 -5.80 1.69 2.30
N GLY A 52 -5.84 1.38 0.99
CA GLY A 52 -7.10 1.06 0.32
C GLY A 52 -7.60 -0.36 0.62
N SER A 53 -8.60 -0.81 -0.14
CA SER A 53 -9.20 -2.14 0.02
C SER A 53 -8.24 -3.26 -0.42
N VAL A 54 -7.48 -3.80 0.53
CA VAL A 54 -6.60 -4.97 0.33
C VAL A 54 -7.29 -6.25 0.80
N LYS A 55 -7.25 -7.27 -0.05
CA LYS A 55 -7.79 -8.62 0.16
C LYS A 55 -6.78 -9.64 -0.40
N PRO A 56 -6.84 -10.92 0.00
CA PRO A 56 -5.98 -11.95 -0.59
C PRO A 56 -6.02 -11.97 -2.12
N SER A 57 -7.20 -11.73 -2.72
CA SER A 57 -7.40 -11.79 -4.17
C SER A 57 -6.73 -10.65 -4.98
N ASN A 58 -6.35 -9.55 -4.35
CA ASN A 58 -5.71 -8.40 -5.02
C ASN A 58 -4.36 -8.01 -4.43
N ALA A 59 -3.91 -8.68 -3.36
CA ALA A 59 -2.69 -8.32 -2.65
C ALA A 59 -1.44 -8.44 -3.52
N VAL A 60 -1.30 -9.49 -4.34
CA VAL A 60 -0.12 -9.66 -5.23
C VAL A 60 0.03 -8.49 -6.20
N GLU A 61 -1.09 -8.06 -6.81
CA GLU A 61 -1.09 -6.94 -7.75
C GLU A 61 -0.74 -5.62 -7.05
N LEU A 62 -1.43 -5.30 -5.95
CA LEU A 62 -1.31 -4.01 -5.29
C LEU A 62 -0.01 -3.85 -4.51
N LEU A 63 0.45 -4.91 -3.82
CA LEU A 63 1.66 -4.87 -3.00
C LEU A 63 2.94 -5.05 -3.82
N GLY A 64 2.83 -5.49 -5.08
CA GLY A 64 3.93 -5.49 -6.05
C GLY A 64 4.15 -4.15 -6.76
N VAL A 65 3.29 -3.15 -6.53
CA VAL A 65 3.45 -1.83 -7.14
C VAL A 65 4.68 -1.12 -6.57
N ARG A 66 5.49 -0.53 -7.46
CA ARG A 66 6.67 0.26 -7.07
C ARG A 66 6.31 1.35 -6.06
N ASN A 67 7.11 1.48 -5.00
CA ASN A 67 6.92 2.36 -3.84
C ASN A 67 5.78 1.96 -2.89
N VAL A 68 5.11 0.82 -3.09
CA VAL A 68 4.25 0.21 -2.07
C VAL A 68 5.12 -0.66 -1.18
N ASP A 69 5.31 -0.22 0.06
CA ASP A 69 6.16 -0.90 1.05
C ASP A 69 5.32 -1.78 2.00
N GLY A 70 4.01 -1.88 1.75
CA GLY A 70 3.07 -2.78 2.42
C GLY A 70 1.65 -2.24 2.51
N ALA A 71 0.88 -2.75 3.46
CA ALA A 71 -0.55 -2.45 3.59
C ALA A 71 -0.94 -2.01 5.01
N LEU A 72 -1.88 -1.06 5.07
CA LEU A 72 -2.70 -0.81 6.26
C LEU A 72 -4.06 -1.48 6.03
N VAL A 73 -4.22 -2.69 6.56
CA VAL A 73 -5.38 -3.55 6.24
C VAL A 73 -6.57 -3.23 7.15
N GLY A 74 -7.70 -2.86 6.54
CA GLY A 74 -8.99 -2.65 7.22
C GLY A 74 -9.71 -3.96 7.54
N GLY A 75 -10.93 -4.15 7.02
CA GLY A 75 -11.81 -5.27 7.39
C GLY A 75 -11.22 -6.68 7.22
N ALA A 76 -10.33 -6.89 6.26
CA ALA A 76 -9.64 -8.18 6.06
C ALA A 76 -8.67 -8.53 7.21
N SER A 77 -8.31 -7.57 8.07
CA SER A 77 -7.50 -7.84 9.27
C SER A 77 -8.28 -8.59 10.36
N LEU A 78 -9.61 -8.56 10.32
CA LEU A 78 -10.48 -9.14 11.35
C LEU A 78 -10.66 -10.66 11.21
N LYS A 79 -10.15 -11.25 10.13
CA LYS A 79 -10.21 -12.69 9.86
C LYS A 79 -8.81 -13.21 9.63
N ALA A 80 -8.38 -14.17 10.46
CA ALA A 80 -7.02 -14.72 10.40
C ALA A 80 -6.65 -15.24 9.00
N ALA A 81 -7.56 -15.97 8.35
CA ALA A 81 -7.34 -16.49 7.01
C ALA A 81 -7.12 -15.38 5.96
N ASP A 82 -7.90 -14.30 6.04
CA ASP A 82 -7.78 -13.18 5.09
C ASP A 82 -6.48 -12.39 5.34
N PHE A 83 -6.18 -12.09 6.61
CA PHE A 83 -4.98 -11.35 6.98
C PHE A 83 -3.70 -12.12 6.63
N LEU A 84 -3.67 -13.43 6.92
CA LEU A 84 -2.56 -14.30 6.52
C LEU A 84 -2.47 -14.44 5.00
N GLY A 85 -3.59 -14.56 4.28
CA GLY A 85 -3.60 -14.61 2.82
C GLY A 85 -3.00 -13.34 2.17
N ILE A 86 -3.21 -12.17 2.77
CA ILE A 86 -2.53 -10.92 2.35
C ILE A 86 -1.03 -11.01 2.63
N ALA A 87 -0.62 -11.47 3.81
CA ALA A 87 0.80 -11.62 4.14
C ALA A 87 1.52 -12.64 3.25
N GLU A 88 0.83 -13.71 2.82
CA GLU A 88 1.38 -14.71 1.90
C GLU A 88 1.66 -14.16 0.50
N ALA A 89 1.04 -13.05 0.10
CA ALA A 89 1.33 -12.39 -1.19
C ALA A 89 2.81 -12.04 -1.34
N TYR A 90 3.52 -11.73 -0.25
CA TYR A 90 4.95 -11.44 -0.26
C TYR A 90 5.84 -12.62 -0.66
N ARG A 91 5.33 -13.85 -0.64
CA ARG A 91 6.06 -15.00 -1.20
C ARG A 91 6.06 -15.02 -2.73
N ASN A 92 5.14 -14.27 -3.35
CA ASN A 92 4.88 -14.27 -4.78
C ASN A 92 5.20 -12.92 -5.46
N ILE A 93 5.61 -11.91 -4.67
CA ILE A 93 6.04 -10.60 -5.16
C ILE A 93 7.57 -10.64 -5.20
N ALA A 94 8.12 -10.36 -6.39
CA ALA A 94 9.56 -10.36 -6.65
C ALA A 94 10.24 -9.04 -6.23
#